data_AF-A0A357I320-F1
#
_entry.id   AF-A0A357I320-F1
#
_cell.length_a   1.000
_cell.length_b   1.000
_cell.length_c   1.000
_cell.angle_alpha   90.00
_cell.angle_beta   90.00
_cell.angle_gamma   90.00
#
_symmetry.space_group_name_H-M   'P 1'
#
loop_
_entity.id
_entity.type
_entity.pdbx_description
1 polymer ?
#
loop_
_entity_poly.entity_id
_entity_poly.type
_entity_poly.pdbx_seq_one_letter_code
_entity_poly.pdbx_strand_id
1 'polypeptide(L)'
;KSWERVLRMLFLRGVVGVFIPPVQIRVPEGINWSPFSGVNLGFGVRRTGFDTVRHDNYQMTTLALDVLVSRGYRKIGVVLSGSEVRTDYRVGGAVLALGAWGAGGETIVPPLMLDQPAALLTDDWRRKFLTWVRTVGPDVIVSLHADILLGWLAKAGVRVPADLEVVGLNLDADQKPPRLAGVAISPRRVGAAAAEQLHSMILRGRTGRPDAKLILCLDGTWQEGPSMRTA
;
A
#
# COMPACT_ATOMS: atom_id res chain seq x y z
N LYS A 1 -15.85 -17.77 16.76
CA LYS A 1 -16.35 -18.72 15.72
C LYS A 1 -15.13 -19.51 15.22
N SER A 2 -15.07 -20.84 15.37
CA SER A 2 -13.86 -21.60 15.05
C SER A 2 -13.60 -21.63 13.53
N TRP A 3 -12.37 -21.31 13.13
CA TRP A 3 -11.92 -21.34 11.73
C TRP A 3 -12.14 -22.70 11.08
N GLU A 4 -11.94 -23.78 11.83
CA GLU A 4 -12.19 -25.17 11.41
C GLU A 4 -13.62 -25.39 10.94
N ARG A 5 -14.61 -24.81 11.62
CA ARG A 5 -16.02 -24.93 11.21
C ARG A 5 -16.26 -24.26 9.85
N VAL A 6 -15.64 -23.09 9.62
CA VAL A 6 -15.75 -22.38 8.33
C VAL A 6 -15.09 -23.19 7.22
N LEU A 7 -13.87 -23.68 7.44
CA LEU A 7 -13.15 -24.48 6.45
C LEU A 7 -13.87 -25.80 6.16
N ARG A 8 -14.36 -26.51 7.18
CA ARG A 8 -15.18 -27.72 6.99
C ARG A 8 -16.43 -27.43 6.17
N MET A 9 -17.10 -26.31 6.43
CA MET A 9 -18.27 -25.89 5.66
C MET A 9 -17.97 -25.56 4.19
N LEU A 10 -16.81 -24.98 3.89
CA LEU A 10 -16.37 -24.72 2.52
C LEU A 10 -16.04 -26.03 1.81
N PHE A 11 -15.28 -26.92 2.48
CA PHE A 11 -14.92 -28.23 1.95
C PHE A 11 -16.16 -29.08 1.62
N LEU A 12 -17.12 -29.18 2.54
CA LEU A 12 -18.37 -29.93 2.34
C LEU A 12 -19.26 -29.34 1.23
N ARG A 13 -19.00 -28.10 0.79
CA ARG A 13 -19.69 -27.45 -0.34
C ARG A 13 -18.93 -27.58 -1.67
N GLY A 14 -17.86 -28.37 -1.71
CA GLY A 14 -17.06 -28.56 -2.93
C GLY A 14 -16.16 -27.38 -3.28
N VAL A 15 -15.88 -26.48 -2.33
CA VAL A 15 -14.92 -25.39 -2.56
C VAL A 15 -13.50 -25.96 -2.60
N VAL A 16 -12.81 -25.77 -3.72
CA VAL A 16 -11.44 -26.27 -3.95
C VAL A 16 -10.37 -25.19 -3.84
N GLY A 17 -10.77 -23.91 -3.87
CA GLY A 17 -9.86 -22.76 -3.84
C GLY A 17 -10.39 -21.62 -3.00
N VAL A 18 -9.49 -20.89 -2.32
CA VAL A 18 -9.84 -19.77 -1.45
C VAL A 18 -8.96 -18.55 -1.70
N PHE A 19 -9.60 -17.37 -1.73
CA PHE A 19 -8.89 -16.09 -1.60
C PHE A 19 -8.89 -15.65 -0.14
N ILE A 20 -7.73 -15.25 0.35
CA ILE A 20 -7.59 -14.64 1.67
C ILE A 20 -7.42 -13.13 1.46
N PRO A 21 -8.41 -12.31 1.86
CA PRO A 21 -8.34 -10.86 1.66
C PRO A 21 -7.20 -10.22 2.50
N PRO A 22 -6.83 -8.95 2.22
CA PRO A 22 -5.83 -8.20 2.97
C PRO A 22 -6.38 -7.75 4.33
N VAL A 23 -6.73 -8.70 5.17
CA VAL A 23 -7.28 -8.48 6.50
C VAL A 23 -6.23 -8.80 7.55
N GLN A 24 -6.15 -7.99 8.61
CA GLN A 24 -5.38 -8.31 9.80
C GLN A 24 -6.09 -9.39 10.63
N ILE A 25 -6.41 -10.53 10.01
CA ILE A 25 -6.91 -11.66 10.79
C ILE A 25 -5.70 -12.43 11.31
N ARG A 26 -5.63 -12.53 12.64
CA ARG A 26 -4.79 -13.54 13.27
C ARG A 26 -5.39 -14.90 12.93
N VAL A 27 -4.84 -15.53 11.91
CA VAL A 27 -5.09 -16.93 11.58
C VAL A 27 -4.48 -17.77 12.70
N PRO A 28 -5.28 -18.57 13.45
CA PRO A 28 -4.75 -19.50 14.44
C PRO A 28 -3.67 -20.40 13.88
N GLU A 29 -2.72 -20.76 14.74
CA GLU A 29 -1.77 -21.82 14.44
C GLU A 29 -2.50 -23.16 14.32
N GLY A 30 -1.95 -24.09 13.54
CA GLY A 30 -2.54 -25.44 13.36
C GLY A 30 -3.71 -25.54 12.39
N ILE A 31 -4.10 -24.47 11.69
CA ILE A 31 -5.15 -24.58 10.65
C ILE A 31 -4.71 -25.51 9.53
N ASN A 32 -5.51 -26.55 9.28
CA ASN A 32 -5.31 -27.47 8.16
C ASN A 32 -5.80 -26.85 6.85
N TRP A 33 -4.86 -26.35 6.06
CA TRP A 33 -5.10 -25.79 4.73
C TRP A 33 -5.01 -26.82 3.59
N SER A 34 -4.62 -28.06 3.89
CA SER A 34 -4.38 -29.13 2.90
C SER A 34 -5.54 -29.38 1.92
N PRO A 35 -6.82 -29.17 2.27
CA PRO A 35 -7.92 -29.35 1.34
C PRO A 35 -8.07 -28.27 0.27
N PHE A 36 -7.37 -27.14 0.36
CA PHE A 36 -7.61 -25.97 -0.49
C PHE A 36 -6.36 -25.50 -1.21
N SER A 37 -6.50 -25.09 -2.47
CA SER A 37 -5.59 -24.13 -3.08
C SER A 37 -5.87 -22.75 -2.48
N GLY A 38 -4.83 -21.97 -2.18
CA GLY A 38 -5.00 -20.68 -1.50
C GLY A 38 -4.11 -19.59 -2.08
N VAL A 39 -4.68 -18.40 -2.23
CA VAL A 39 -3.96 -17.18 -2.63
C VAL A 39 -4.33 -16.04 -1.68
N ASN A 40 -3.31 -15.38 -1.14
CA ASN A 40 -3.48 -14.14 -0.39
C ASN A 40 -3.56 -12.95 -1.34
N LEU A 41 -4.50 -12.04 -1.07
CA LEU A 41 -4.64 -10.77 -1.77
C LEU A 41 -3.99 -9.66 -0.94
N GLY A 42 -3.12 -8.88 -1.57
CA GLY A 42 -2.44 -7.76 -0.94
C GLY A 42 -1.48 -8.19 0.18
N PHE A 43 -1.38 -7.36 1.21
CA PHE A 43 -0.45 -7.60 2.30
C PHE A 43 -1.15 -7.87 3.64
N GLY A 44 -0.38 -8.19 4.68
CA GLY A 44 -0.88 -8.46 6.03
C GLY A 44 -1.13 -9.93 6.35
N VAL A 45 -1.00 -10.83 5.36
CA VAL A 45 -1.24 -12.27 5.55
C VAL A 45 0.07 -13.05 5.71
N ARG A 46 0.96 -12.57 6.60
CA ARG A 46 2.24 -13.24 6.89
C ARG A 46 2.06 -14.65 7.50
N ARG A 47 0.84 -15.05 7.84
CA ARG A 47 0.55 -16.25 8.65
C ARG A 47 -0.25 -17.36 7.96
N THR A 48 -0.78 -17.18 6.75
CA THR A 48 -1.44 -18.31 6.04
C THR A 48 -0.44 -19.23 5.36
N GLY A 49 0.72 -18.71 4.95
CA GLY A 49 1.74 -19.46 4.21
C GLY A 49 1.44 -19.60 2.70
N PHE A 50 0.29 -19.11 2.22
CA PHE A 50 -0.07 -19.18 0.81
C PHE A 50 0.71 -18.22 -0.08
N ASP A 51 0.72 -18.54 -1.38
CA ASP A 51 1.10 -17.64 -2.47
C ASP A 51 0.38 -16.30 -2.32
N THR A 52 0.99 -15.22 -2.79
CA THR A 52 0.46 -13.86 -2.59
C THR A 52 0.52 -13.05 -3.87
N VAL A 53 -0.57 -12.36 -4.18
CA VAL A 53 -0.64 -11.38 -5.25
C VAL A 53 -0.89 -10.01 -4.63
N ARG A 54 -0.02 -9.04 -4.91
CA ARG A 54 -0.05 -7.72 -4.28
C ARG A 54 0.50 -6.64 -5.21
N HIS A 55 0.31 -5.39 -4.84
CA HIS A 55 1.04 -4.28 -5.45
C HIS A 55 2.47 -4.19 -4.92
N ASP A 56 3.39 -3.66 -5.72
CA ASP A 56 4.75 -3.44 -5.27
C ASP A 56 4.94 -2.07 -4.62
N ASN A 57 4.71 -2.00 -3.31
CA ASN A 57 4.87 -0.75 -2.56
C ASN A 57 6.30 -0.17 -2.62
N TYR A 58 7.33 -0.99 -2.86
CA TYR A 58 8.69 -0.48 -3.02
C TYR A 58 8.82 0.22 -4.37
N GLN A 59 8.41 -0.44 -5.46
CA GLN A 59 8.39 0.16 -6.80
C GLN A 59 7.52 1.42 -6.85
N MET A 60 6.35 1.41 -6.21
CA MET A 60 5.45 2.57 -6.18
C MET A 60 6.10 3.76 -5.47
N THR A 61 6.81 3.51 -4.36
CA THR A 61 7.48 4.58 -3.61
C THR A 61 8.68 5.13 -4.36
N THR A 62 9.51 4.25 -4.92
CA THR A 62 10.67 4.65 -5.74
C THR A 62 10.24 5.45 -6.97
N LEU A 63 9.22 4.98 -7.71
CA LEU A 63 8.65 5.71 -8.85
C LEU A 63 8.18 7.13 -8.47
N ALA A 64 7.48 7.28 -7.36
CA ALA A 64 7.00 8.59 -6.93
C ALA A 64 8.17 9.54 -6.61
N LEU A 65 9.18 9.04 -5.92
CA LEU A 65 10.37 9.81 -5.55
C LEU A 65 11.19 10.18 -6.81
N ASP A 66 11.40 9.26 -7.73
CA ASP A 66 12.11 9.51 -8.99
C ASP A 66 11.43 10.59 -9.82
N VAL A 67 10.09 10.53 -9.93
CA VAL A 67 9.32 11.57 -10.65
C VAL A 67 9.51 12.93 -9.97
N LEU A 68 9.42 13.01 -8.64
CA LEU A 68 9.58 14.27 -7.92
C LEU A 68 11.02 14.81 -8.03
N VAL A 69 12.04 13.97 -7.89
CA VAL A 69 13.43 14.38 -8.10
C VAL A 69 13.64 14.90 -9.53
N SER A 70 13.09 14.20 -10.53
CA SER A 70 13.20 14.62 -11.95
C SER A 70 12.50 15.96 -12.24
N ARG A 71 11.46 16.31 -11.46
CA ARG A 71 10.76 17.59 -11.53
C ARG A 71 11.41 18.70 -10.70
N GLY A 72 12.53 18.40 -10.03
CA GLY A 72 13.34 19.39 -9.32
C GLY A 72 12.86 19.74 -7.91
N TYR A 73 11.99 18.92 -7.30
CA TYR A 73 11.63 19.10 -5.89
C TYR A 73 12.85 18.85 -4.99
N ARG A 74 12.99 19.66 -3.93
CA ARG A 74 14.18 19.62 -3.06
C ARG A 74 13.88 19.27 -1.61
N LYS A 75 12.62 19.38 -1.17
CA LYS A 75 12.18 18.96 0.17
C LYS A 75 10.97 18.04 0.07
N ILE A 76 11.23 16.82 -0.38
CA ILE A 76 10.22 15.77 -0.50
C ILE A 76 9.95 15.19 0.88
N GLY A 77 8.77 15.49 1.41
CA GLY A 77 8.31 14.99 2.68
C GLY A 77 7.51 13.69 2.54
N VAL A 78 7.85 12.66 3.30
CA VAL A 78 7.10 11.39 3.28
C VAL A 78 6.39 11.18 4.62
N VAL A 79 5.10 10.88 4.56
CA VAL A 79 4.28 10.58 5.74
C VAL A 79 3.99 9.07 5.80
N LEU A 80 4.60 8.42 6.79
CA LEU A 80 4.45 7.00 7.11
C LEU A 80 3.47 6.82 8.28
N SER A 81 2.83 5.66 8.34
CA SER A 81 1.88 5.30 9.41
C SER A 81 2.05 3.86 9.84
N GLY A 82 1.27 3.38 10.82
CA GLY A 82 1.21 1.95 11.16
C GLY A 82 0.76 1.04 10.00
N SER A 83 0.37 1.60 8.84
CA SER A 83 0.22 0.86 7.60
C SER A 83 1.52 0.18 7.14
N GLU A 84 2.69 0.60 7.64
CA GLU A 84 3.99 -0.04 7.36
C GLU A 84 4.02 -1.53 7.74
N VAL A 85 3.39 -1.90 8.86
CA VAL A 85 3.28 -3.32 9.24
C VAL A 85 2.50 -4.10 8.18
N ARG A 86 1.47 -3.47 7.60
CA ARG A 86 0.68 -4.07 6.53
C ARG A 86 1.53 -4.15 5.27
N THR A 87 2.20 -3.10 4.84
CA THR A 87 3.01 -3.09 3.60
C THR A 87 4.34 -3.84 3.71
N ASP A 88 4.60 -4.53 4.84
CA ASP A 88 5.88 -5.20 5.11
C ASP A 88 7.06 -4.22 5.02
N TYR A 89 6.88 -3.04 5.60
CA TYR A 89 7.87 -1.96 5.70
C TYR A 89 8.44 -1.53 4.33
N ARG A 90 7.71 -1.78 3.24
CA ARG A 90 8.21 -1.55 1.88
C ARG A 90 8.25 -0.07 1.50
N VAL A 91 7.35 0.75 2.03
CA VAL A 91 7.36 2.19 1.75
C VAL A 91 8.50 2.84 2.53
N GLY A 92 8.53 2.68 3.86
CA GLY A 92 9.61 3.20 4.70
C GLY A 92 10.98 2.65 4.31
N GLY A 93 11.06 1.36 3.95
CA GLY A 93 12.28 0.76 3.43
C GLY A 93 12.78 1.40 2.13
N ALA A 94 11.88 1.74 1.20
CA ALA A 94 12.23 2.48 -0.01
C ALA A 94 12.71 3.90 0.31
N VAL A 95 12.00 4.62 1.18
CA VAL A 95 12.37 5.99 1.60
C VAL A 95 13.75 6.02 2.23
N LEU A 96 14.04 5.10 3.15
CA LEU A 96 15.34 5.03 3.83
C LEU A 96 16.47 4.63 2.86
N ALA A 97 16.22 3.65 1.99
CA ALA A 97 17.21 3.22 1.01
C ALA A 97 17.56 4.34 0.02
N LEU A 98 16.56 5.04 -0.51
CA LEU A 98 16.76 6.16 -1.43
C LEU A 98 17.34 7.39 -0.74
N GLY A 99 16.95 7.69 0.49
CA GLY A 99 17.55 8.79 1.26
C GLY A 99 19.04 8.57 1.54
N ALA A 100 19.45 7.31 1.73
CA ALA A 100 20.84 6.96 2.03
C ALA A 100 21.72 6.75 0.77
N TRP A 101 21.14 6.22 -0.31
CA TRP A 101 21.91 5.74 -1.48
C TRP A 101 21.35 6.18 -2.84
N GLY A 102 20.17 6.79 -2.88
CA GLY A 102 19.52 7.22 -4.12
C GLY A 102 20.11 8.52 -4.64
N ALA A 103 20.07 8.70 -5.97
CA ALA A 103 20.35 10.00 -6.57
C ALA A 103 19.30 11.02 -6.10
N GLY A 104 19.75 12.14 -5.53
CA GLY A 104 18.85 13.11 -4.92
C GLY A 104 18.34 12.69 -3.53
N GLY A 105 19.00 11.75 -2.84
CA GLY A 105 18.63 11.34 -1.48
C GLY A 105 18.58 12.51 -0.48
N GLU A 106 19.42 13.53 -0.68
CA GLU A 106 19.43 14.79 0.08
C GLU A 106 18.15 15.62 -0.08
N THR A 107 17.33 15.32 -1.09
CA THR A 107 16.04 15.98 -1.31
C THR A 107 14.93 15.44 -0.42
N ILE A 108 15.12 14.26 0.19
CA ILE A 108 14.14 13.64 1.07
C ILE A 108 14.35 14.16 2.49
N VAL A 109 13.38 14.91 3.01
CA VAL A 109 13.44 15.40 4.41
C VAL A 109 13.07 14.27 5.39
N PRO A 110 13.45 14.37 6.67
CA PRO A 110 13.12 13.35 7.67
C PRO A 110 11.61 13.02 7.65
N PRO A 111 11.24 11.73 7.43
CA PRO A 111 9.85 11.35 7.26
C PRO A 111 9.07 11.53 8.55
N LEU A 112 7.79 11.90 8.43
CA LEU A 112 6.87 11.89 9.56
C LEU A 112 6.40 10.45 9.79
N MET A 113 6.61 9.94 11.00
CA MET A 113 6.08 8.64 11.43
C MET A 113 4.87 8.85 12.34
N LEU A 114 3.70 8.41 11.90
CA LEU A 114 2.48 8.39 12.69
C LEU A 114 2.29 7.02 13.35
N ASP A 115 2.27 7.01 14.68
CA ASP A 115 2.09 5.84 15.53
C ASP A 115 0.63 5.35 15.48
N GLN A 116 0.42 4.04 15.27
CA GLN A 116 -0.85 3.27 15.19
C GLN A 116 -1.38 2.93 13.78
N PRO A 117 -2.20 1.86 13.62
CA PRO A 117 -2.86 1.55 12.36
C PRO A 117 -3.79 2.69 11.94
N ALA A 118 -3.75 3.08 10.66
CA ALA A 118 -4.46 4.21 10.05
C ALA A 118 -6.01 4.17 10.09
N ALA A 119 -6.59 3.29 10.89
CA ALA A 119 -8.03 3.14 11.04
C ALA A 119 -8.68 4.27 11.87
N LEU A 120 -7.91 5.20 12.44
CA LEU A 120 -8.47 6.33 13.18
C LEU A 120 -7.85 7.65 12.70
N LEU A 121 -8.70 8.47 12.09
CA LEU A 121 -8.50 9.91 11.88
C LEU A 121 -8.45 10.61 13.24
N THR A 122 -7.37 10.43 13.99
CA THR A 122 -7.24 11.07 15.30
C THR A 122 -6.87 12.54 15.13
N ASP A 123 -7.42 13.39 16.00
CA ASP A 123 -6.98 14.79 16.09
C ASP A 123 -5.50 14.90 16.46
N ASP A 124 -4.95 13.89 17.13
CA ASP A 124 -3.53 13.83 17.45
C ASP A 124 -2.66 13.72 16.20
N TRP A 125 -3.00 12.82 15.27
CA TRP A 125 -2.29 12.69 14.01
C TRP A 125 -2.36 13.96 13.17
N ARG A 126 -3.54 14.59 13.11
CA ARG A 126 -3.71 15.87 12.43
C ARG A 126 -2.78 16.94 13.02
N ARG A 127 -2.71 17.06 14.35
CA ARG A 127 -1.80 18.02 15.01
C ARG A 127 -0.33 17.70 14.72
N LYS A 128 0.08 16.44 14.88
CA LYS A 128 1.46 15.99 14.57
C LYS A 128 1.84 16.31 13.13
N PHE A 129 0.95 16.02 12.19
CA PHE A 129 1.11 16.33 10.77
C PHE A 129 1.26 17.83 10.52
N LEU A 130 0.32 18.65 10.97
CA LEU A 130 0.36 20.10 10.73
C LEU A 130 1.57 20.76 11.41
N THR A 131 1.97 20.30 12.60
CA THR A 131 3.21 20.74 13.25
C THR A 131 4.41 20.39 12.40
N TRP A 132 4.51 19.14 11.93
CA TRP A 132 5.62 18.70 11.08
C TRP A 132 5.69 19.47 9.75
N VAL A 133 4.56 19.74 9.10
CA VAL A 133 4.51 20.58 7.89
C VAL A 133 5.10 21.96 8.16
N ARG A 134 4.77 22.57 9.31
CA ARG A 134 5.28 23.89 9.69
C ARG A 134 6.76 23.89 10.07
N THR A 135 7.24 22.83 10.72
CA THR A 135 8.63 22.78 11.23
C THR A 135 9.62 22.32 10.17
N VAL A 136 9.24 21.33 9.36
CA VAL A 136 10.09 20.76 8.31
C VAL A 136 9.97 21.56 7.01
N GLY A 137 8.78 22.08 6.71
CA GLY A 137 8.51 22.87 5.50
C GLY A 137 8.81 22.10 4.20
N PRO A 138 8.19 20.92 3.98
CA PRO A 138 8.34 20.20 2.72
C PRO A 138 7.72 20.98 1.56
N ASP A 139 8.28 20.85 0.36
CA ASP A 139 7.73 21.44 -0.87
C ASP A 139 6.62 20.56 -1.45
N VAL A 140 6.68 19.26 -1.18
CA VAL A 140 5.72 18.24 -1.62
C VAL A 140 5.61 17.13 -0.59
N ILE A 141 4.42 16.56 -0.42
CA ILE A 141 4.15 15.46 0.51
C ILE A 141 3.78 14.20 -0.26
N VAL A 142 4.39 13.07 0.11
CA VAL A 142 4.08 11.73 -0.41
C VAL A 142 3.45 10.88 0.68
N SER A 143 2.32 10.21 0.40
CA SER A 143 1.68 9.31 1.39
C SER A 143 0.75 8.26 0.78
N LEU A 144 0.60 7.12 1.47
CA LEU A 144 -0.50 6.15 1.25
C LEU A 144 -1.86 6.65 1.73
N HIS A 145 -1.90 7.80 2.42
CA HIS A 145 -3.11 8.39 2.99
C HIS A 145 -3.33 9.82 2.49
N ALA A 146 -2.93 10.12 1.24
CA ALA A 146 -2.98 11.46 0.67
C ALA A 146 -4.38 12.13 0.79
N ASP A 147 -5.48 11.41 0.58
CA ASP A 147 -6.84 11.96 0.73
C ASP A 147 -7.13 12.46 2.15
N ILE A 148 -6.63 11.77 3.17
CA ILE A 148 -6.76 12.17 4.57
C ILE A 148 -5.98 13.46 4.82
N LEU A 149 -4.75 13.52 4.31
CA LEU A 149 -3.88 14.67 4.46
C LEU A 149 -4.47 15.91 3.76
N LEU A 150 -5.05 15.75 2.57
CA LEU A 150 -5.79 16.83 1.89
C LEU A 150 -6.90 17.41 2.78
N GLY A 151 -7.69 16.54 3.42
CA GLY A 151 -8.75 16.98 4.34
C GLY A 151 -8.22 17.76 5.54
N TRP A 152 -7.02 17.41 6.04
CA TRP A 152 -6.37 18.15 7.12
C TRP A 152 -5.79 19.49 6.67
N LEU A 153 -5.14 19.53 5.51
CA LEU A 153 -4.60 20.76 4.91
C LEU A 153 -5.72 21.77 4.61
N ALA A 154 -6.82 21.30 4.02
CA ALA A 154 -7.99 22.14 3.74
C ALA A 154 -8.58 22.76 5.02
N LYS A 155 -8.73 21.96 6.09
CA LYS A 155 -9.20 22.45 7.40
C LYS A 155 -8.22 23.43 8.06
N ALA A 156 -6.94 23.36 7.70
CA ALA A 156 -5.91 24.29 8.17
C ALA A 156 -5.75 25.52 7.27
N GLY A 157 -6.54 25.64 6.20
CA GLY A 157 -6.46 26.76 5.25
C GLY A 157 -5.28 26.69 4.27
N VAL A 158 -4.59 25.55 4.18
CA VAL A 158 -3.50 25.34 3.20
C VAL A 158 -4.09 24.93 1.86
N ARG A 159 -3.79 25.69 0.80
CA ARG A 159 -4.29 25.41 -0.55
C ARG A 159 -3.39 24.40 -1.24
N VAL A 160 -3.99 23.39 -1.85
CA VAL A 160 -3.30 22.39 -2.67
C VAL A 160 -3.76 22.57 -4.12
N PRO A 161 -2.86 22.74 -5.11
CA PRO A 161 -1.39 22.66 -5.04
C PRO A 161 -0.68 24.00 -4.77
N ALA A 162 -1.42 25.09 -4.53
CA ALA A 162 -0.85 26.45 -4.55
C ALA A 162 0.15 26.74 -3.42
N ASP A 163 -0.11 26.27 -2.20
CA ASP A 163 0.75 26.47 -1.05
C ASP A 163 1.60 25.22 -0.75
N LEU A 164 1.06 24.03 -1.03
CA LEU A 164 1.72 22.75 -0.81
C LEU A 164 1.18 21.69 -1.76
N GLU A 165 2.06 20.85 -2.27
CA GLU A 165 1.68 19.78 -3.21
C GLU A 165 1.60 18.42 -2.52
N VAL A 166 0.69 17.56 -2.98
CA VAL A 166 0.43 16.26 -2.36
C VAL A 166 0.37 15.17 -3.42
N VAL A 167 1.11 14.09 -3.19
CA VAL A 167 1.23 12.91 -4.05
C VAL A 167 0.74 11.67 -3.31
N GLY A 168 -0.19 10.95 -3.93
CA GLY A 168 -0.69 9.67 -3.42
C GLY A 168 0.14 8.49 -3.90
N LEU A 169 0.36 7.50 -3.03
CA LEU A 169 1.07 6.27 -3.39
C LEU A 169 0.18 5.12 -3.83
N ASN A 170 -1.15 5.25 -3.80
CA ASN A 170 -2.09 4.13 -3.98
C ASN A 170 -3.41 4.58 -4.61
N LEU A 171 -3.33 5.42 -5.65
CA LEU A 171 -4.51 5.95 -6.32
C LEU A 171 -5.26 4.84 -7.05
N ASP A 172 -6.59 4.93 -7.13
CA ASP A 172 -7.35 4.02 -7.98
C ASP A 172 -7.22 4.43 -9.45
N ALA A 173 -6.61 3.56 -10.26
CA ALA A 173 -6.42 3.79 -11.70
C ALA A 173 -7.74 3.96 -12.47
N ASP A 174 -8.83 3.38 -11.96
CA ASP A 174 -10.16 3.42 -12.57
C ASP A 174 -10.93 4.70 -12.19
N GLN A 175 -10.46 5.48 -11.21
CA GLN A 175 -11.10 6.73 -10.80
C GLN A 175 -10.88 7.84 -11.84
N LYS A 176 -11.96 8.33 -12.46
CA LYS A 176 -11.94 9.43 -13.45
C LYS A 176 -12.94 10.54 -13.07
N PRO A 177 -12.52 11.83 -13.07
CA PRO A 177 -11.15 12.30 -13.24
C PRO A 177 -10.27 11.98 -12.01
N PRO A 178 -8.93 11.94 -12.17
CA PRO A 178 -8.00 11.88 -11.03
C PRO A 178 -8.24 13.01 -10.03
N ARG A 179 -8.26 12.69 -8.73
CA ARG A 179 -8.33 13.68 -7.63
C ARG A 179 -6.97 14.11 -7.13
N LEU A 180 -5.98 13.26 -7.32
CA LEU A 180 -4.61 13.41 -6.83
C LEU A 180 -3.65 13.04 -7.95
N ALA A 181 -2.49 13.68 -7.97
CA ALA A 181 -1.32 13.18 -8.68
C ALA A 181 -0.66 12.07 -7.87
N GLY A 182 0.02 11.14 -8.53
CA GLY A 182 0.84 10.12 -7.89
C GLY A 182 0.76 8.76 -8.55
N VAL A 183 0.98 7.71 -7.75
CA VAL A 183 1.07 6.35 -8.27
C VAL A 183 -0.27 5.65 -8.17
N ALA A 184 -0.82 5.32 -9.33
CA ALA A 184 -2.05 4.59 -9.50
C ALA A 184 -1.82 3.07 -9.49
N ILE A 185 -2.75 2.37 -8.86
CA ILE A 185 -2.83 0.92 -8.75
C ILE A 185 -4.15 0.44 -9.36
N SER A 186 -4.16 -0.80 -9.84
CA SER A 186 -5.39 -1.43 -10.33
C SER A 186 -5.75 -2.63 -9.46
N PRO A 187 -6.72 -2.48 -8.54
CA PRO A 187 -7.27 -3.61 -7.78
C PRO A 187 -7.84 -4.69 -8.70
N ARG A 188 -8.40 -4.29 -9.85
CA ARG A 188 -8.88 -5.21 -10.89
C ARG A 188 -7.76 -6.11 -11.42
N ARG A 189 -6.58 -5.55 -11.73
CA ARG A 189 -5.43 -6.35 -12.19
C ARG A 189 -4.90 -7.29 -11.12
N VAL A 190 -4.89 -6.89 -9.84
CA VAL A 190 -4.56 -7.78 -8.73
C VAL A 190 -5.56 -8.94 -8.64
N GLY A 191 -6.86 -8.64 -8.73
CA GLY A 191 -7.90 -9.66 -8.73
C GLY A 191 -7.78 -10.65 -9.88
N ALA A 192 -7.51 -10.16 -11.09
CA ALA A 192 -7.28 -11.00 -12.27
C ALA A 192 -6.05 -11.90 -12.10
N ALA A 193 -4.90 -11.34 -11.72
CA ALA A 193 -3.68 -12.12 -11.49
C ALA A 193 -3.84 -13.15 -10.36
N ALA A 194 -4.61 -12.82 -9.31
CA ALA A 194 -4.93 -13.77 -8.26
C ALA A 194 -5.86 -14.89 -8.73
N ALA A 195 -6.87 -14.58 -9.55
CA ALA A 195 -7.74 -15.56 -10.19
C ALA A 195 -6.96 -16.52 -11.08
N GLU A 196 -6.06 -16.01 -11.92
CA GLU A 196 -5.18 -16.81 -12.76
C GLU A 196 -4.25 -17.71 -11.94
N GLN A 197 -3.62 -17.17 -10.89
CA GLN A 197 -2.76 -17.96 -10.01
C GLN A 197 -3.53 -19.08 -9.31
N LEU A 198 -4.69 -18.77 -8.73
CA LEU A 198 -5.51 -19.78 -8.04
C LEU A 198 -6.02 -20.84 -9.01
N HIS A 199 -6.45 -20.44 -10.21
CA HIS A 199 -6.89 -21.35 -11.25
C HIS A 199 -5.78 -22.31 -11.67
N SER A 200 -4.56 -21.80 -11.91
CA SER A 200 -3.39 -22.62 -12.21
C SER A 200 -3.06 -23.62 -11.10
N MET A 201 -3.17 -23.20 -9.83
CA MET A 201 -2.97 -24.10 -8.68
C MET A 201 -4.01 -25.22 -8.64
N ILE A 202 -5.29 -24.90 -8.87
CA ILE A 202 -6.39 -25.88 -8.88
C ILE A 202 -6.17 -26.91 -9.99
N LEU A 203 -5.87 -26.47 -11.22
CA LEU A 203 -5.64 -27.37 -12.35
C LEU A 203 -4.46 -28.33 -12.13
N ARG A 204 -3.44 -27.88 -11.38
CA ARG A 204 -2.25 -28.68 -11.05
C ARG A 204 -2.41 -29.52 -9.78
N GLY A 205 -3.58 -29.47 -9.12
CA GLY A 205 -3.80 -30.13 -7.84
C GLY A 205 -2.91 -29.59 -6.70
N ARG A 206 -2.40 -28.36 -6.81
CA ARG A 206 -1.58 -27.72 -5.76
C ARG A 206 -2.48 -27.23 -4.63
N THR A 207 -2.55 -27.98 -3.55
CA THR A 207 -3.30 -27.61 -2.34
C THR A 207 -2.40 -27.48 -1.12
N GLY A 208 -2.92 -26.91 -0.04
CA GLY A 208 -2.15 -26.68 1.17
C GLY A 208 -1.12 -25.57 1.03
N ARG A 209 -0.23 -25.50 2.03
CA ARG A 209 0.85 -24.52 2.04
C ARG A 209 1.95 -24.98 1.09
N PRO A 210 2.42 -24.13 0.16
CA PRO A 210 3.56 -24.47 -0.67
C PRO A 210 4.85 -24.52 0.16
N ASP A 211 5.79 -25.39 -0.22
CA ASP A 211 7.14 -25.43 0.37
C ASP A 211 7.89 -24.10 0.14
N ALA A 212 7.70 -23.51 -1.04
CA ALA A 212 8.20 -22.19 -1.40
C ALA A 212 7.03 -21.30 -1.84
N LYS A 213 6.80 -20.24 -1.06
CA LYS A 213 5.76 -19.25 -1.34
C LYS A 213 6.13 -18.38 -2.55
N LEU A 214 5.22 -18.26 -3.50
CA LEU A 214 5.34 -17.30 -4.60
C LEU A 214 4.72 -15.95 -4.21
N ILE A 215 5.38 -14.87 -4.62
CA ILE A 215 4.88 -13.50 -4.45
C ILE A 215 4.87 -12.82 -5.81
N LEU A 216 3.67 -12.58 -6.33
CA LEU A 216 3.46 -11.81 -7.55
C LEU A 216 3.24 -10.34 -7.15
N CYS A 217 4.11 -9.49 -7.66
CA CYS A 217 4.07 -8.05 -7.47
C CYS A 217 3.58 -7.38 -8.75
N LEU A 218 2.59 -6.50 -8.63
CA LEU A 218 2.13 -5.66 -9.72
C LEU A 218 2.59 -4.22 -9.49
N ASP A 219 3.24 -3.66 -10.51
CA ASP A 219 3.72 -2.28 -10.50
C ASP A 219 2.56 -1.28 -10.51
N GLY A 220 2.81 -0.15 -9.87
CA GLY A 220 2.00 1.05 -10.02
C GLY A 220 2.45 1.87 -11.23
N THR A 221 1.55 2.70 -11.73
CA THR A 221 1.81 3.62 -12.85
C THR A 221 1.63 5.05 -12.40
N TRP A 222 2.50 5.95 -12.86
CA TRP A 222 2.35 7.37 -12.59
C TRP A 222 1.06 7.92 -13.23
N GLN A 223 0.35 8.78 -12.49
CA GLN A 223 -0.87 9.44 -12.91
C GLN A 223 -0.80 10.92 -12.50
N GLU A 224 -1.00 11.82 -13.46
CA GLU A 224 -1.17 13.24 -13.17
C GLU A 224 -2.47 13.52 -12.42
N GLY A 225 -2.51 14.62 -11.67
CA GLY A 225 -3.72 15.06 -11.01
C GLY A 225 -3.60 16.46 -10.41
N PRO A 226 -4.72 17.05 -9.98
CA PRO A 226 -4.80 18.46 -9.61
C PRO A 226 -4.09 18.81 -8.30
N SER A 227 -3.60 17.82 -7.55
CA SER A 227 -2.92 18.04 -6.27
C SER A 227 -1.43 18.35 -6.40
N MET A 228 -0.93 18.43 -7.62
CA MET A 228 0.44 18.74 -7.97
C MET A 228 0.43 19.66 -9.19
N ARG A 229 1.40 20.57 -9.30
CA ARG A 229 1.49 21.43 -10.47
C ARG A 229 1.94 20.61 -11.68
N THR A 230 1.33 20.89 -12.83
CA THR A 230 1.80 20.33 -14.10
C THR A 230 3.18 20.93 -14.40
N ALA A 231 4.10 20.09 -14.88
CA ALA A 231 5.42 20.53 -15.34
C ALA A 231 5.29 21.39 -16.61
#